data_AF-A0A5A9NVU0-F1
#
_entry.id   AF-A0A5A9NVU0-F1
#
_cell.length_a   1.000
_cell.length_b   1.000
_cell.length_c   1.000
_cell.angle_alpha   90.00
_cell.angle_beta   90.00
_cell.angle_gamma   90.00
#
_symmetry.space_group_name_H-M   'P 1'
#
loop_
_entity.id
_entity.type
_entity.pdbx_description
1 polymer ?
#
loop_
_entity_poly.entity_id
_entity_poly.type
_entity_poly.pdbx_seq_one_letter_code
_entity_poly.pdbx_strand_id
1 'polypeptide(L)'
;MLLSEKRGSREFQSESSTDLTQKNPHGQREDCTEDQSLSGLDEDVMTDSWRQHRKHVFVLSEAGKPIYSRFGSEEALSSTMGVMMALVSFIQAEGNMIKCILSDEQTIVFLQKGPLVFVSVSATRQSEQQLQSELLHVYHQIVSLLTQACINRIFQHSKTYDLRRLLFGSEKVLDSLLDAMDSEPSFMLSAVQCLPLASTSRDVLSRILQKAITPNLVFSILIANNLLVSIVQEKMVMEDC
;
A
#
# COMPACT_ATOMS: atom_id res chain seq x y z
N MET A 1 -40.64 5.39 53.87
CA MET A 1 -41.05 6.05 55.12
C MET A 1 -39.81 6.21 55.97
N LEU A 2 -39.59 7.42 56.47
CA LEU A 2 -38.39 8.03 57.06
C LEU A 2 -37.79 7.35 58.31
N LEU A 3 -36.58 7.86 58.64
CA LEU A 3 -35.84 7.89 59.93
C LEU A 3 -34.79 6.78 60.14
N SER A 4 -33.59 6.98 60.69
CA SER A 4 -32.63 8.09 60.84
C SER A 4 -31.57 7.59 61.85
N GLU A 5 -30.29 7.88 61.57
CA GLU A 5 -29.19 8.16 62.53
C GLU A 5 -28.90 7.22 63.73
N LYS A 6 -27.62 6.79 63.85
CA LYS A 6 -26.68 7.41 64.82
C LYS A 6 -25.24 6.91 64.71
N ARG A 7 -24.34 7.87 64.98
CA ARG A 7 -22.88 7.83 65.12
C ARG A 7 -22.36 6.85 66.17
N GLY A 8 -21.11 6.42 66.02
CA GLY A 8 -20.28 5.90 67.12
C GLY A 8 -18.86 5.54 66.69
N SER A 9 -17.92 6.44 66.96
CA SER A 9 -16.46 6.35 66.74
C SER A 9 -15.77 5.19 67.45
N ARG A 10 -14.61 4.74 66.93
CA ARG A 10 -13.39 4.46 67.72
C ARG A 10 -12.20 4.15 66.79
N GLU A 11 -11.13 4.91 66.96
CA GLU A 11 -9.79 4.63 66.45
C GLU A 11 -9.18 3.43 67.18
N PHE A 12 -8.35 2.65 66.47
CA PHE A 12 -7.33 1.80 67.07
C PHE A 12 -6.11 1.78 66.15
N GLN A 13 -4.98 2.29 66.66
CA GLN A 13 -3.63 2.04 66.14
C GLN A 13 -3.07 0.78 66.80
N SER A 14 -2.28 0.00 66.05
CA SER A 14 -1.06 -0.71 66.52
C SER A 14 -0.52 -1.54 65.33
N GLU A 15 0.61 -1.13 64.75
CA GLU A 15 1.94 -1.77 64.91
C GLU A 15 2.06 -3.12 64.16
N SER A 16 2.65 -3.15 62.97
CA SER A 16 4.10 -3.32 62.69
C SER A 16 4.66 -4.68 63.10
N SER A 17 5.03 -5.50 62.11
CA SER A 17 6.08 -6.53 62.24
C SER A 17 6.84 -6.66 60.93
N THR A 18 8.12 -6.33 61.02
CA THR A 18 9.20 -6.56 60.05
C THR A 18 9.71 -8.00 60.12
N ASP A 19 10.13 -8.58 58.99
CA ASP A 19 11.31 -9.46 58.88
C ASP A 19 11.59 -9.68 57.37
N LEU A 20 12.59 -9.02 56.80
CA LEU A 20 14.01 -9.39 56.70
C LEU A 20 14.33 -10.50 55.67
N THR A 21 14.83 -10.02 54.52
CA THR A 21 15.96 -10.53 53.72
C THR A 21 15.91 -11.93 53.09
N GLN A 22 15.99 -11.98 51.76
CA GLN A 22 17.24 -12.40 51.08
C GLN A 22 17.22 -12.06 49.58
N LYS A 23 18.35 -11.51 49.14
CA LYS A 23 18.67 -11.12 47.76
C LYS A 23 19.63 -12.18 47.23
N ASN A 24 19.37 -12.78 46.07
CA ASN A 24 20.45 -13.30 45.24
C ASN A 24 20.10 -13.20 43.74
N PRO A 25 21.07 -12.86 42.86
CA PRO A 25 20.83 -12.46 41.49
C PRO A 25 21.10 -13.60 40.51
N HIS A 26 20.18 -13.84 39.57
CA HIS A 26 20.54 -14.48 38.32
C HIS A 26 19.63 -13.99 37.20
N GLY A 27 20.21 -13.18 36.32
CA GLY A 27 19.55 -12.73 35.10
C GLY A 27 19.42 -13.89 34.13
N GLN A 28 18.18 -14.26 33.84
CA GLN A 28 17.81 -14.99 32.64
C GLN A 28 16.85 -14.12 31.83
N ARG A 29 17.15 -14.08 30.54
CA ARG A 29 16.54 -13.31 29.46
C ARG A 29 15.01 -13.42 29.48
N GLU A 30 14.34 -12.27 29.53
CA GLU A 30 12.96 -12.16 29.05
C GLU A 30 13.02 -11.58 27.64
N ASP A 31 12.62 -12.44 26.71
CA ASP A 31 12.25 -12.15 25.34
C ASP A 31 10.91 -11.40 25.38
N CYS A 32 10.87 -10.16 24.90
CA CYS A 32 9.63 -9.42 24.71
C CYS A 32 9.37 -9.23 23.22
N THR A 33 8.93 -10.31 22.58
CA THR A 33 8.07 -10.23 21.40
C THR A 33 6.63 -10.04 21.86
N GLU A 34 6.08 -8.86 21.59
CA GLU A 34 4.66 -8.43 21.51
C GLU A 34 4.70 -6.88 21.64
N ASP A 35 4.33 -6.03 20.68
CA ASP A 35 3.14 -6.04 19.84
C ASP A 35 3.38 -5.46 18.43
N GLN A 36 3.17 -6.28 17.41
CA GLN A 36 2.75 -5.85 16.07
C GLN A 36 1.22 -5.95 16.01
N SER A 37 0.47 -4.85 16.24
CA SER A 37 -0.92 -4.68 15.76
C SER A 37 -1.61 -3.37 16.22
N LEU A 38 -0.96 -2.20 16.03
CA LEU A 38 -1.62 -0.89 16.24
C LEU A 38 -1.46 0.10 15.06
N SER A 39 -1.25 -0.40 13.84
CA SER A 39 -1.12 0.44 12.63
C SER A 39 -2.48 0.92 12.08
N GLY A 40 -3.37 1.38 12.96
CA GLY A 40 -4.74 1.76 12.61
C GLY A 40 -5.33 2.82 13.54
N LEU A 41 -4.49 3.62 14.20
CA LEU A 41 -4.96 4.92 14.69
C LEU A 41 -5.19 5.79 13.46
N ASP A 42 -6.36 6.40 13.38
CA ASP A 42 -6.87 7.21 12.27
C ASP A 42 -5.91 8.40 12.02
N GLU A 43 -4.82 8.15 11.29
CA GLU A 43 -3.82 9.16 10.98
C GLU A 43 -4.43 10.16 10.00
N ASP A 44 -4.58 11.41 10.45
CA ASP A 44 -4.97 12.56 9.63
C ASP A 44 -3.70 13.36 9.21
N VAL A 45 -3.84 14.20 8.19
CA VAL A 45 -2.85 15.20 7.77
C VAL A 45 -2.32 16.04 8.92
N MET A 46 -3.09 16.23 9.99
CA MET A 46 -2.69 17.04 11.14
C MET A 46 -1.75 16.29 12.11
N THR A 47 -1.60 14.98 11.98
CA THR A 47 -0.74 14.19 12.85
C THR A 47 0.72 14.26 12.39
N ASP A 48 1.63 14.50 13.32
CA ASP A 48 3.06 14.58 13.02
C ASP A 48 3.62 13.28 12.44
N SER A 49 3.13 12.11 12.88
CA SER A 49 3.53 10.80 12.35
C SER A 49 3.20 10.69 10.86
N TRP A 50 2.01 11.13 10.45
CA TRP A 50 1.59 11.12 9.05
C TRP A 50 2.54 11.98 8.20
N ARG A 51 2.81 13.23 8.63
CA ARG A 51 3.68 14.17 7.91
C ARG A 51 5.15 13.75 7.81
N GLN A 52 5.61 12.87 8.69
CA GLN A 52 6.98 12.36 8.68
C GLN A 52 7.22 11.31 7.58
N HIS A 53 6.16 10.75 6.99
CA HIS A 53 6.31 9.85 5.85
C HIS A 53 6.92 10.60 4.67
N ARG A 54 8.00 10.03 4.12
CA ARG A 54 8.78 10.68 3.05
C ARG A 54 8.09 10.66 1.69
N LYS A 55 7.07 9.81 1.51
CA LYS A 55 6.33 9.67 0.25
C LYS A 55 4.92 9.18 0.52
N HIS A 56 3.93 9.97 0.14
CA HIS A 56 2.53 9.59 0.14
C HIS A 56 2.08 9.24 -1.28
N VAL A 57 1.17 8.29 -1.38
CA VAL A 57 0.50 7.92 -2.63
C VAL A 57 -1.01 7.92 -2.39
N PHE A 58 -1.73 8.57 -3.31
CA PHE A 58 -3.17 8.70 -3.28
C PHE A 58 -3.77 8.25 -4.61
N VAL A 59 -4.93 7.61 -4.52
CA VAL A 59 -5.77 7.31 -5.68
C VAL A 59 -7.16 7.87 -5.42
N LEU A 60 -7.72 8.54 -6.42
CA LEU A 60 -9.03 9.14 -6.36
C LEU A 60 -9.70 9.11 -7.73
N SER A 61 -11.03 9.17 -7.76
CA SER A 61 -11.76 9.26 -9.03
C SER A 61 -11.74 10.68 -9.59
N GLU A 62 -12.09 10.82 -10.88
CA GLU A 62 -12.32 12.14 -11.49
C GLU A 62 -13.40 12.97 -10.78
N ALA A 63 -14.28 12.33 -10.00
CA ALA A 63 -15.26 13.03 -9.15
C ALA A 63 -14.69 13.49 -7.80
N GLY A 64 -13.39 13.28 -7.55
CA GLY A 64 -12.71 13.60 -6.29
C GLY A 64 -13.01 12.64 -5.15
N LYS A 65 -13.59 11.47 -5.44
CA LYS A 65 -13.81 10.46 -4.39
C LYS A 65 -12.51 9.74 -4.08
N PRO A 66 -12.09 9.67 -2.81
CA PRO A 66 -10.98 8.84 -2.39
C PRO A 66 -11.16 7.37 -2.79
N ILE A 67 -10.10 6.72 -3.24
CA ILE A 67 -10.05 5.30 -3.60
C ILE A 67 -8.97 4.55 -2.81
N TYR A 68 -7.83 5.17 -2.58
CA TYR A 68 -6.76 4.57 -1.80
C TYR A 68 -5.86 5.67 -1.21
N SER A 69 -5.36 5.42 0.00
CA SER A 69 -4.31 6.18 0.64
C SER A 69 -3.25 5.22 1.21
N ARG A 70 -1.96 5.49 0.95
CA ARG A 70 -0.87 4.68 1.55
C ARG A 70 -0.80 4.80 3.07
N PHE A 71 -1.08 5.98 3.61
CA PHE A 71 -0.99 6.26 5.05
C PHE A 71 -2.18 7.10 5.48
N GLY A 72 -2.82 6.77 6.59
CA GLY A 72 -4.07 7.40 7.03
C GLY A 72 -5.28 6.95 6.23
N SER A 73 -6.48 7.20 6.77
CA SER A 73 -7.74 6.76 6.15
C SER A 73 -8.15 7.64 4.97
N GLU A 74 -8.78 7.04 3.96
CA GLU A 74 -9.34 7.77 2.83
C GLU A 74 -10.40 8.80 3.26
N GLU A 75 -11.16 8.50 4.31
CA GLU A 75 -12.13 9.40 4.91
C GLU A 75 -11.47 10.66 5.48
N ALA A 76 -10.44 10.51 6.31
CA ALA A 76 -9.73 11.64 6.92
C ALA A 76 -9.08 12.55 5.86
N LEU A 77 -8.54 11.94 4.80
CA LEU A 77 -7.78 12.63 3.75
C LEU A 77 -8.65 13.13 2.58
N SER A 78 -9.97 12.95 2.66
CA SER A 78 -10.91 13.30 1.59
C SER A 78 -10.85 14.77 1.15
N SER A 79 -10.69 15.69 2.11
CA SER A 79 -10.56 17.13 1.82
C SER A 79 -9.29 17.44 1.00
N THR A 80 -8.16 16.85 1.40
CA THR A 80 -6.85 16.97 0.73
C THR A 80 -6.90 16.42 -0.70
N MET A 81 -7.49 15.24 -0.87
CA MET A 81 -7.73 14.65 -2.19
C MET A 81 -8.65 15.53 -3.06
N GLY A 82 -9.68 16.14 -2.46
CA GLY A 82 -10.53 17.11 -3.14
C GLY A 82 -9.76 18.33 -3.67
N VAL A 83 -8.80 18.85 -2.90
CA VAL A 83 -7.91 19.94 -3.36
C VAL A 83 -7.02 19.49 -4.51
N MET A 84 -6.46 18.28 -4.45
CA MET A 84 -5.67 17.71 -5.55
C MET A 84 -6.49 17.60 -6.83
N MET A 85 -7.75 17.13 -6.75
CA MET A 85 -8.64 17.12 -7.92
C MET A 85 -8.97 18.52 -8.43
N ALA A 86 -9.18 19.49 -7.55
CA ALA A 86 -9.46 20.86 -7.98
C ALA A 86 -8.31 21.43 -8.82
N LEU A 87 -7.05 21.16 -8.43
CA LEU A 87 -5.87 21.52 -9.23
C LEU A 87 -5.87 20.83 -10.61
N VAL A 88 -6.14 19.52 -10.63
CA VAL A 88 -6.23 18.75 -11.88
C VAL A 88 -7.31 19.32 -12.81
N SER A 89 -8.51 19.54 -12.30
CA SER A 89 -9.65 20.05 -13.06
C SER A 89 -9.43 21.49 -13.55
N PHE A 90 -8.77 22.33 -12.76
CA PHE A 90 -8.46 23.71 -13.16
C PHE A 90 -7.56 23.73 -14.39
N ILE A 91 -6.47 22.97 -14.39
CA ILE A 91 -5.53 22.89 -15.52
C ILE A 91 -6.19 22.23 -16.75
N GLN A 92 -7.05 21.24 -16.53
CA GLN A 92 -7.82 20.60 -17.60
C GLN A 92 -8.83 21.52 -18.28
N ALA A 93 -9.42 22.47 -17.55
CA ALA A 93 -10.34 23.44 -18.14
C ALA A 93 -9.66 24.30 -19.23
N GLU A 94 -8.34 24.43 -19.18
CA GLU A 94 -7.52 25.11 -20.20
C GLU A 94 -7.03 24.17 -21.32
N GLY A 95 -7.48 22.91 -21.33
CA GLY A 95 -7.03 21.90 -22.30
C GLY A 95 -5.64 21.32 -22.01
N ASN A 96 -5.07 21.60 -20.84
CA ASN A 96 -3.76 21.11 -20.41
C ASN A 96 -3.89 19.94 -19.44
N MET A 97 -2.77 19.28 -19.15
CA MET A 97 -2.70 18.23 -18.12
C MET A 97 -1.59 18.55 -17.14
N ILE A 98 -1.94 18.62 -15.86
CA ILE A 98 -0.95 18.72 -14.80
C ILE A 98 -0.13 17.42 -14.75
N LYS A 99 1.19 17.56 -14.75
CA LYS A 99 2.14 16.44 -14.65
C LYS A 99 2.81 16.39 -13.29
N CYS A 100 3.35 17.53 -12.87
CA CYS A 100 4.01 17.65 -11.59
C CYS A 100 3.93 19.09 -11.06
N ILE A 101 4.12 19.22 -9.75
CA ILE A 101 4.39 20.47 -9.05
C ILE A 101 5.71 20.24 -8.32
N LEU A 102 6.70 21.09 -8.58
CA LEU A 102 8.02 21.01 -7.99
C LEU A 102 8.19 22.11 -6.95
N SER A 103 8.68 21.74 -5.78
CA SER A 103 9.15 22.63 -4.71
C SER A 103 10.53 22.19 -4.27
N ASP A 104 11.26 23.03 -3.54
CA ASP A 104 12.63 22.72 -3.12
C ASP A 104 12.71 21.48 -2.22
N GLU A 105 11.66 21.21 -1.43
CA GLU A 105 11.61 20.11 -0.47
C GLU A 105 10.74 18.93 -0.94
N GLN A 106 9.82 19.16 -1.88
CA GLN A 106 8.80 18.19 -2.26
C GLN A 106 8.51 18.21 -3.76
N THR A 107 8.29 17.02 -4.30
CA THR A 107 7.81 16.80 -5.66
C THR A 107 6.44 16.14 -5.59
N ILE A 108 5.45 16.79 -6.21
CA ILE A 108 4.10 16.25 -6.38
C ILE A 108 3.96 15.81 -7.83
N VAL A 109 3.61 14.55 -8.07
CA VAL A 109 3.41 14.00 -9.42
C VAL A 109 1.98 13.53 -9.56
N PHE A 110 1.38 13.87 -10.70
CA PHE A 110 0.02 13.51 -11.07
C PHE A 110 0.05 12.55 -12.27
N LEU A 111 -0.78 11.51 -12.22
CA LEU A 111 -1.01 10.59 -13.32
C LEU A 111 -2.51 10.35 -13.47
N GLN A 112 -3.03 10.54 -14.68
CA GLN A 112 -4.43 10.29 -15.00
C GLN A 112 -4.56 9.08 -15.93
N LYS A 113 -5.42 8.13 -15.57
CA LYS A 113 -5.66 6.88 -16.31
C LYS A 113 -7.15 6.57 -16.34
N GLY A 114 -7.81 6.97 -17.42
CA GLY A 114 -9.26 6.85 -17.53
C GLY A 114 -9.93 7.64 -16.40
N PRO A 115 -10.91 7.07 -15.68
CA PRO A 115 -11.66 7.78 -14.63
C PRO A 115 -10.89 7.90 -13.30
N LEU A 116 -9.61 7.52 -13.27
CA LEU A 116 -8.77 7.47 -12.08
C LEU A 116 -7.65 8.51 -12.17
N VAL A 117 -7.44 9.18 -11.05
CA VAL A 117 -6.32 10.08 -10.81
C VAL A 117 -5.44 9.45 -9.74
N PHE A 118 -4.13 9.54 -9.94
CA PHE A 118 -3.09 9.04 -9.07
C PHE A 118 -2.19 10.21 -8.72
N VAL A 119 -1.83 10.34 -7.45
CA VAL A 119 -0.98 11.43 -6.97
C VAL A 119 0.09 10.87 -6.05
N SER A 120 1.34 11.25 -6.30
CA SER A 120 2.46 11.01 -5.38
C SER A 120 2.92 12.34 -4.82
N VAL A 121 3.07 12.43 -3.50
CA VAL A 121 3.69 13.58 -2.81
C VAL A 121 4.96 13.07 -2.15
N SER A 122 6.12 13.52 -2.62
CA SER A 122 7.39 12.91 -2.24
C SER A 122 8.44 13.94 -1.81
N ALA A 123 9.07 13.70 -0.67
CA ALA A 123 10.29 14.35 -0.20
C ALA A 123 11.53 13.45 -0.38
N THR A 124 11.46 12.47 -1.30
CA THR A 124 12.59 11.62 -1.66
C THR A 124 13.44 12.29 -2.75
N ARG A 125 14.53 11.64 -3.16
CA ARG A 125 15.38 12.09 -4.28
C ARG A 125 14.95 11.51 -5.62
N GLN A 126 13.74 10.95 -5.70
CA GLN A 126 13.24 10.34 -6.92
C GLN A 126 12.88 11.42 -7.94
N SER A 127 13.20 11.17 -9.21
CA SER A 127 12.79 12.05 -10.30
C SER A 127 11.28 11.97 -10.55
N GLU A 128 10.73 12.97 -11.23
CA GLU A 128 9.34 12.95 -11.70
C GLU A 128 9.02 11.65 -12.46
N GLN A 129 9.92 11.21 -13.33
CA GLN A 129 9.74 9.99 -14.13
C GLN A 129 9.69 8.72 -13.26
N GLN A 130 10.53 8.65 -12.22
CA GLN A 130 10.51 7.54 -11.28
C GLN A 130 9.17 7.52 -10.53
N LEU A 131 8.75 8.63 -9.95
CA LEU A 131 7.47 8.73 -9.23
C LEU A 131 6.27 8.46 -10.16
N GLN A 132 6.31 8.92 -11.41
CA GLN A 132 5.28 8.61 -12.40
C GLN A 132 5.24 7.11 -12.75
N SER A 133 6.41 6.48 -12.91
CA SER A 133 6.51 5.02 -13.08
C SER A 133 5.91 4.30 -11.88
N GLU A 134 6.14 4.79 -10.67
CA GLU A 134 5.54 4.21 -9.47
C GLU A 134 4.02 4.26 -9.49
N LEU A 135 3.44 5.43 -9.79
CA LEU A 135 1.99 5.57 -9.93
C LEU A 135 1.42 4.66 -11.03
N LEU A 136 2.19 4.40 -12.09
CA LEU A 136 1.80 3.46 -13.15
C LEU A 136 1.75 2.01 -12.65
N HIS A 137 2.66 1.59 -11.77
CA HIS A 137 2.60 0.26 -11.14
C HIS A 137 1.37 0.13 -10.24
N VAL A 138 1.04 1.17 -9.47
CA VAL A 138 -0.21 1.20 -8.66
C VAL A 138 -1.44 1.06 -9.56
N TYR A 139 -1.49 1.77 -10.69
CA TYR A 139 -2.55 1.61 -11.68
C TYR A 139 -2.64 0.17 -12.21
N HIS A 140 -1.52 -0.43 -12.62
CA HIS A 140 -1.51 -1.82 -13.10
C HIS A 140 -1.97 -2.80 -12.02
N GLN A 141 -1.63 -2.55 -10.75
CA GLN A 141 -2.08 -3.37 -9.64
C GLN A 141 -3.61 -3.31 -9.47
N ILE A 142 -4.20 -2.10 -9.52
CA ILE A 142 -5.66 -1.93 -9.49
C ILE A 142 -6.32 -2.61 -10.71
N VAL A 143 -5.74 -2.47 -11.90
CA VAL A 143 -6.25 -3.12 -13.11
C VAL A 143 -6.15 -4.64 -13.02
N SER A 144 -5.16 -5.19 -12.33
CA SER A 144 -5.08 -6.64 -12.12
C SER A 144 -6.22 -7.17 -11.22
N LEU A 145 -6.75 -6.32 -10.32
CA LEU A 145 -7.85 -6.68 -9.42
C LEU A 145 -9.23 -6.52 -10.06
N LEU A 146 -9.46 -5.43 -10.81
CA LEU A 146 -10.80 -5.08 -11.32
C LEU A 146 -10.92 -5.10 -12.85
N THR A 147 -9.83 -5.14 -13.61
CA THR A 147 -9.75 -4.93 -15.07
C THR A 147 -10.15 -3.53 -15.53
N GLN A 148 -9.48 -3.03 -16.57
CA GLN A 148 -9.76 -1.70 -17.12
C GLN A 148 -11.18 -1.58 -17.67
N ALA A 149 -11.70 -2.62 -18.32
CA ALA A 149 -13.04 -2.62 -18.90
C ALA A 149 -14.13 -2.50 -17.81
N CYS A 150 -13.96 -3.18 -16.68
CA CYS A 150 -14.89 -3.05 -15.56
C CYS A 150 -14.88 -1.64 -14.97
N ILE A 151 -13.69 -1.08 -14.72
CA ILE A 151 -13.51 0.28 -14.19
C ILE A 151 -14.23 1.28 -15.11
N ASN A 152 -13.95 1.23 -16.42
CA ASN A 152 -14.59 2.10 -17.39
C ASN A 152 -16.12 1.95 -17.40
N ARG A 153 -16.62 0.72 -17.41
CA ARG A 153 -18.07 0.45 -17.41
C ARG A 153 -18.76 1.02 -16.16
N ILE A 154 -18.15 0.86 -14.99
CA ILE A 154 -18.69 1.39 -13.72
C ILE A 154 -18.83 2.90 -13.79
N PHE A 155 -17.75 3.61 -14.17
CA PHE A 155 -17.76 5.08 -14.20
C PHE A 155 -18.57 5.66 -15.36
N GLN A 156 -18.79 4.90 -16.44
CA GLN A 156 -19.77 5.24 -17.49
C GLN A 156 -21.20 5.23 -16.94
N HIS A 157 -21.55 4.25 -16.09
CA HIS A 157 -22.87 4.17 -15.48
C HIS A 157 -23.06 5.15 -14.31
N SER A 158 -22.04 5.33 -13.48
CA SER A 158 -22.07 6.25 -12.34
C SER A 158 -20.70 6.86 -12.07
N LYS A 159 -20.55 8.13 -12.43
CA LYS A 159 -19.32 8.91 -12.17
C LYS A 159 -18.99 9.04 -10.68
N THR A 160 -20.00 8.90 -9.82
CA THR A 160 -19.88 9.03 -8.36
C THR A 160 -19.86 7.68 -7.66
N TYR A 161 -19.66 6.57 -8.38
CA TYR A 161 -19.50 5.28 -7.74
C TYR A 161 -18.29 5.27 -6.79
N ASP A 162 -18.42 4.60 -5.65
CA ASP A 162 -17.33 4.44 -4.68
C ASP A 162 -16.56 3.14 -5.00
N LEU A 163 -15.43 3.29 -5.70
CA LEU A 163 -14.63 2.15 -6.16
C LEU A 163 -13.97 1.38 -5.01
N ARG A 164 -13.81 2.00 -3.83
CA ARG A 164 -13.25 1.35 -2.63
C ARG A 164 -14.00 0.08 -2.27
N ARG A 165 -15.31 0.07 -2.52
CA ARG A 165 -16.19 -1.08 -2.27
C ARG A 165 -15.77 -2.34 -3.04
N LEU A 166 -15.11 -2.17 -4.18
CA LEU A 166 -14.62 -3.28 -5.01
C LEU A 166 -13.16 -3.65 -4.71
N LEU A 167 -12.41 -2.72 -4.10
CA LEU A 167 -11.04 -2.96 -3.65
C LEU A 167 -10.96 -3.41 -2.18
N PHE A 168 -12.10 -3.46 -1.49
CA PHE A 168 -12.18 -3.86 -0.10
C PHE A 168 -11.52 -5.22 0.14
N GLY A 169 -10.59 -5.28 1.09
CA GLY A 169 -9.82 -6.47 1.43
C GLY A 169 -8.58 -6.71 0.56
N SER A 170 -8.27 -5.82 -0.38
CA SER A 170 -7.08 -5.87 -1.23
C SER A 170 -6.11 -4.70 -1.03
N GLU A 171 -6.35 -3.85 -0.04
CA GLU A 171 -5.57 -2.65 0.28
C GLU A 171 -4.10 -3.01 0.55
N LYS A 172 -3.88 -4.08 1.33
CA LYS A 172 -2.54 -4.59 1.66
C LYS A 172 -1.71 -4.97 0.43
N VAL A 173 -2.33 -5.29 -0.70
CA VAL A 173 -1.62 -5.60 -1.94
C VAL A 173 -0.97 -4.33 -2.51
N LEU A 174 -1.67 -3.19 -2.43
CA LEU A 174 -1.13 -1.89 -2.83
C LEU A 174 -0.04 -1.42 -1.86
N ASP A 175 -0.25 -1.61 -0.56
CA ASP A 175 0.77 -1.30 0.46
C ASP A 175 2.05 -2.10 0.20
N SER A 176 1.91 -3.42 0.04
CA SER A 176 3.04 -4.32 -0.21
C SER A 176 3.79 -3.96 -1.50
N LEU A 177 3.07 -3.55 -2.54
CA LEU A 177 3.68 -3.07 -3.78
C LEU A 177 4.51 -1.81 -3.55
N LEU A 178 3.96 -0.83 -2.84
CA LEU A 178 4.65 0.43 -2.56
C LEU A 178 5.86 0.23 -1.62
N ASP A 179 5.77 -0.69 -0.67
CA ASP A 179 6.89 -1.08 0.19
C ASP A 179 8.00 -1.78 -0.61
N ALA A 180 7.63 -2.65 -1.55
CA ALA A 180 8.59 -3.27 -2.46
C ALA A 180 9.27 -2.22 -3.36
N MET A 181 8.54 -1.22 -3.84
CA MET A 181 9.11 -0.16 -4.69
C MET A 181 10.06 0.77 -3.94
N ASP A 182 9.88 0.93 -2.62
CA ASP A 182 10.81 1.70 -1.78
C ASP A 182 12.10 0.95 -1.46
N SER A 183 12.08 -0.39 -1.49
CA SER A 183 13.20 -1.23 -1.05
C SER A 183 13.93 -1.93 -2.20
N GLU A 184 13.25 -2.21 -3.31
CA GLU A 184 13.78 -3.00 -4.42
C GLU A 184 14.14 -2.14 -5.64
N PRO A 185 15.38 -2.23 -6.16
CA PRO A 185 15.80 -1.46 -7.34
C PRO A 185 15.18 -1.96 -8.65
N SER A 186 14.55 -3.14 -8.65
CA SER A 186 13.95 -3.79 -9.84
C SER A 186 12.91 -2.90 -10.50
N PHE A 187 12.03 -2.25 -9.73
CA PHE A 187 11.01 -1.35 -10.25
C PHE A 187 11.61 -0.15 -10.97
N MET A 188 12.61 0.48 -10.36
CA MET A 188 13.33 1.61 -10.94
C MET A 188 14.05 1.22 -12.24
N LEU A 189 14.67 0.04 -12.26
CA LEU A 189 15.41 -0.45 -13.42
C LEU A 189 14.52 -1.09 -14.49
N SER A 190 13.21 -1.23 -14.23
CA SER A 190 12.30 -2.05 -15.03
C SER A 190 12.87 -3.46 -15.28
N ALA A 191 13.54 -4.01 -14.26
CA ALA A 191 14.27 -5.25 -14.33
C ALA A 191 13.46 -6.42 -13.76
N VAL A 192 13.51 -7.55 -14.44
CA VAL A 192 12.95 -8.81 -13.93
C VAL A 192 13.95 -9.42 -12.94
N GLN A 193 13.51 -9.66 -11.71
CA GLN A 193 14.31 -10.39 -10.75
C GLN A 193 14.17 -11.90 -11.00
N CYS A 194 15.29 -12.56 -11.28
CA CYS A 194 15.35 -14.00 -11.49
C CYS A 194 15.95 -14.70 -10.28
N LEU A 195 15.46 -15.90 -9.96
CA LEU A 195 16.03 -16.72 -8.91
C LEU A 195 17.41 -17.25 -9.37
N PRO A 196 18.51 -16.93 -8.66
CA PRO A 196 19.83 -17.46 -9.03
C PRO A 196 19.84 -18.99 -8.89
N LEU A 197 20.03 -19.69 -10.00
CA LEU A 197 19.99 -21.15 -10.08
C LEU A 197 21.07 -21.69 -11.01
N ALA A 198 21.60 -22.88 -10.66
CA ALA A 198 22.48 -23.63 -11.54
C ALA A 198 21.80 -23.88 -12.90
N SER A 199 22.57 -23.80 -14.00
CA SER A 199 22.06 -24.02 -15.37
C SER A 199 21.35 -25.37 -15.49
N THR A 200 21.93 -26.42 -14.92
CA THR A 200 21.35 -27.78 -14.91
C THR A 200 19.96 -27.82 -14.28
N SER A 201 19.74 -27.15 -13.15
CA SER A 201 18.43 -27.05 -12.51
C SER A 201 17.44 -26.26 -13.37
N ARG A 202 17.87 -25.13 -13.95
CA ARG A 202 17.03 -24.34 -14.86
C ARG A 202 16.61 -25.15 -16.09
N ASP A 203 17.53 -25.93 -16.68
CA ASP A 203 17.26 -26.78 -17.84
C ASP A 203 16.28 -27.91 -17.51
N VAL A 204 16.36 -28.48 -16.31
CA VAL A 204 15.39 -29.49 -15.84
C VAL A 204 14.02 -28.86 -15.67
N LEU A 205 13.92 -27.73 -14.96
CA LEU A 205 12.65 -27.04 -14.70
C LEU A 205 12.00 -26.54 -16.00
N SER A 206 12.78 -25.97 -16.92
CA SER A 206 12.29 -25.51 -18.22
C SER A 206 11.76 -26.68 -19.06
N ARG A 207 12.45 -27.84 -19.08
CA ARG A 207 11.95 -29.05 -19.76
C ARG A 207 10.65 -29.58 -19.15
N ILE A 208 10.50 -29.51 -17.82
CA ILE A 208 9.26 -29.92 -17.15
C ILE A 208 8.12 -28.99 -17.57
N LEU A 209 8.33 -27.68 -17.54
CA LEU A 209 7.34 -26.68 -17.99
C LEU A 209 6.97 -26.84 -19.47
N GLN A 210 7.95 -27.10 -20.35
CA GLN A 210 7.71 -27.34 -21.77
C GLN A 210 6.84 -28.57 -22.03
N LYS A 211 7.01 -29.63 -21.25
CA LYS A 211 6.17 -30.83 -21.35
C LYS A 211 4.73 -30.62 -20.87
N ALA A 212 4.51 -29.58 -20.06
CA ALA A 212 3.19 -29.22 -19.54
C ALA A 212 2.44 -28.23 -20.45
N ILE A 213 3.00 -27.84 -21.60
CA ILE A 213 2.31 -26.98 -22.57
C ILE A 213 1.08 -27.70 -23.13
N THR A 214 -0.05 -27.01 -23.16
CA THR A 214 -1.30 -27.45 -23.79
C THR A 214 -1.63 -26.55 -24.98
N PRO A 215 -2.41 -27.02 -25.97
CA PRO A 215 -2.88 -26.16 -27.06
C PRO A 215 -3.60 -24.92 -26.54
N ASN A 216 -3.33 -23.76 -27.14
CA ASN A 216 -3.82 -22.43 -26.75
C ASN A 216 -3.16 -21.84 -25.49
N LEU A 217 -2.06 -22.41 -25.02
CA LEU A 217 -1.33 -21.84 -23.89
C LEU A 217 -0.48 -20.67 -24.38
N VAL A 218 -0.88 -19.43 -24.07
CA VAL A 218 -0.08 -18.26 -24.47
C VAL A 218 1.30 -18.32 -23.81
N PHE A 219 1.37 -18.42 -22.48
CA PHE A 219 2.63 -18.56 -21.73
C PHE A 219 2.41 -19.29 -20.40
N SER A 220 3.50 -19.83 -19.84
CA SER A 220 3.58 -20.37 -18.48
C SER A 220 4.76 -19.73 -17.76
N ILE A 221 4.53 -19.26 -16.54
CA ILE A 221 5.52 -18.59 -15.70
C ILE A 221 5.65 -19.38 -14.39
N LEU A 222 6.87 -19.78 -14.05
CA LEU A 222 7.20 -20.35 -12.75
C LEU A 222 7.89 -19.30 -11.89
N ILE A 223 7.29 -19.01 -10.75
CA ILE A 223 7.75 -18.00 -9.78
C ILE A 223 7.97 -18.70 -8.44
N ALA A 224 9.07 -18.39 -7.77
CA ALA A 224 9.35 -18.81 -6.41
C ALA A 224 9.87 -17.64 -5.60
N ASN A 225 9.29 -17.37 -4.43
CA ASN A 225 9.65 -16.23 -3.57
C ASN A 225 9.69 -14.89 -4.33
N ASN A 226 8.68 -14.60 -5.15
CA ASN A 226 8.59 -13.43 -6.02
C ASN A 226 9.69 -13.30 -7.11
N LEU A 227 10.53 -14.32 -7.27
CA LEU A 227 11.59 -14.35 -8.26
C LEU A 227 11.22 -15.26 -9.43
N LEU A 228 11.48 -14.79 -10.64
CA LEU A 228 11.25 -15.57 -11.86
C LEU A 228 12.22 -16.76 -11.91
N VAL A 229 11.67 -17.96 -12.06
CA VAL A 229 12.45 -19.19 -12.21
C VAL A 229 12.59 -19.57 -13.68
N SER A 230 11.48 -19.60 -14.42
CA SER A 230 11.44 -19.93 -15.85
C SER A 230 10.15 -19.42 -16.48
N ILE A 231 10.23 -19.04 -17.75
CA ILE A 231 9.09 -18.73 -18.61
C ILE A 231 9.12 -19.65 -19.83
N VAL A 232 7.96 -20.12 -20.25
CA VAL A 232 7.79 -20.95 -21.45
C VAL A 232 6.58 -20.43 -22.24
N GLN A 233 6.68 -20.38 -23.56
CA GLN A 233 5.63 -19.88 -24.45
C GLN A 233 5.31 -20.94 -25.51
N GLU A 234 4.03 -21.14 -25.85
CA GLU A 234 3.68 -21.93 -27.04
C GLU A 234 4.06 -21.13 -28.29
N LYS A 235 4.73 -21.79 -29.25
CA LYS A 235 5.32 -21.10 -30.41
C LYS A 235 4.30 -20.67 -31.47
N MET A 236 3.00 -20.97 -31.30
CA MET A 236 1.92 -20.63 -32.23
C MET A 236 1.21 -19.33 -31.85
N VAL A 237 1.88 -18.17 -31.93
CA VAL A 237 1.22 -16.84 -31.96
C VAL A 237 1.95 -15.87 -32.90
N MET A 238 2.61 -16.37 -33.96
CA MET A 238 3.27 -15.51 -34.97
C MET A 238 3.15 -16.10 -36.39
N GLU A 239 1.99 -16.61 -36.77
CA GLU A 239 1.55 -16.67 -38.16
C GLU A 239 0.09 -16.20 -38.12
N ASP A 240 -0.22 -15.07 -38.78
CA ASP A 240 -1.52 -14.37 -38.87
C ASP A 240 -1.68 -13.04 -38.07
N CYS A 241 -0.68 -12.16 -38.15
CA CYS A 241 -0.87 -10.70 -38.08
C CYS A 241 -0.01 -9.99 -39.13
#